data_AF-A0A4U9Z0Q1-F1
#
_entry.id   AF-A0A4U9Z0Q1-F1
#
_cell.length_a   1.000
_cell.length_b   1.000
_cell.length_c   1.000
_cell.angle_alpha   90.00
_cell.angle_beta   90.00
_cell.angle_gamma   90.00
#
_symmetry.space_group_name_H-M   'P 1'
#
loop_
_entity.id
_entity.type
_entity.pdbx_description
1 polymer ?
#
loop_
_entity_poly.entity_id
_entity_poly.type
_entity_poly.pdbx_seq_one_letter_code
_entity_poly.pdbx_strand_id
1 'polypeptide(L)' 'MSTFKRYDEEFKQSLVNLYQTGKTQSELCKDYGVSASALAKWIKQYTRR' A
#
# COMPACT_ATOMS: atom_id res chain seq x y z
N MET A 1 -12.43 14.94 17.53
CA MET A 1 -12.45 14.53 16.11
C MET A 1 -11.53 13.34 15.96
N SER A 2 -12.03 12.23 15.42
CA SER A 2 -11.31 10.97 15.34
C SER A 2 -10.06 11.13 14.47
N THR A 3 -8.90 11.04 15.11
CA THR A 3 -7.58 11.02 14.47
C THR A 3 -7.44 9.70 13.72
N PHE A 4 -8.06 9.60 12.54
CA PHE A 4 -7.78 8.50 11.63
C PHE A 4 -6.28 8.57 11.34
N LYS A 5 -5.53 7.55 11.79
CA LYS A 5 -4.16 7.30 11.29
C LYS A 5 -4.27 6.98 9.81
N ARG A 6 -4.44 8.03 8.99
CA ARG A 6 -4.35 7.95 7.55
C ARG A 6 -2.89 7.66 7.27
N TYR A 7 -2.61 6.47 6.77
CA TYR A 7 -1.37 6.26 6.04
C TYR A 7 -1.23 7.38 5.02
N ASP A 8 -0.08 8.03 4.99
CA ASP A 8 0.22 9.07 4.01
C ASP A 8 -0.01 8.56 2.60
N GLU A 9 -0.56 9.42 1.74
CA GLU A 9 -0.80 9.08 0.34
C GLU A 9 0.52 8.71 -0.35
N GLU A 10 1.61 9.40 -0.02
CA GLU A 10 2.96 9.08 -0.46
C GLU A 10 3.38 7.67 -0.03
N PHE A 11 3.11 7.29 1.22
CA PHE A 11 3.42 5.95 1.73
C PHE A 11 2.65 4.86 0.96
N LYS A 12 1.36 5.09 0.70
CA LYS A 12 0.55 4.17 -0.10
C LYS A 12 1.07 4.07 -1.54
N GLN A 13 1.41 5.20 -2.15
CA GLN A 13 1.98 5.23 -3.49
C GLN A 13 3.33 4.52 -3.57
N SER A 14 4.23 4.73 -2.60
CA SER A 14 5.53 4.03 -2.55
C SER A 14 5.33 2.52 -2.54
N LEU A 15 4.39 2.01 -1.74
CA LEU A 15 4.09 0.58 -1.67
C LEU A 15 3.49 0.04 -2.97
N VAL A 16 2.57 0.77 -3.61
CA VAL A 16 2.03 0.37 -4.91
C VAL A 16 3.10 0.40 -6.00
N ASN A 17 3.97 1.41 -5.99
CA ASN A 17 5.06 1.52 -6.94
C ASN A 17 6.05 0.36 -6.77
N LEU A 18 6.43 0.02 -5.53
CA LEU A 18 7.25 -1.15 -5.25
C LEU A 18 6.61 -2.43 -5.77
N TYR A 19 5.30 -2.60 -5.57
CA TYR A 19 4.57 -3.74 -6.14
C TYR A 19 4.64 -3.75 -7.67
N GLN A 20 4.48 -2.61 -8.33
CA GLN A 20 4.61 -2.47 -9.80
C GLN A 20 6.03 -2.72 -10.30
N THR A 21 7.06 -2.43 -9.50
CA THR A 21 8.47 -2.74 -9.82
C THR A 21 8.82 -4.23 -9.72
N GLY A 22 7.88 -5.07 -9.26
CA GLY A 22 8.05 -6.53 -9.18
C GLY A 22 8.15 -7.09 -7.77
N LYS A 23 8.02 -6.27 -6.72
CA LYS A 23 7.92 -6.77 -5.34
C LYS A 23 6.57 -7.44 -5.10
N THR A 24 6.55 -8.50 -4.30
CA THR A 24 5.30 -9.19 -3.96
C THR A 24 4.57 -8.49 -2.81
N GLN A 25 3.23 -8.59 -2.78
CA GLN A 25 2.43 -8.05 -1.67
C GLN A 25 2.86 -8.62 -0.31
N SER A 26 3.21 -9.90 -0.24
CA SER A 26 3.64 -10.56 1.01
C SER A 26 4.94 -9.99 1.56
N GLU A 27 5.92 -9.70 0.71
CA GLU A 27 7.16 -9.05 1.14
C GLU A 27 6.88 -7.65 1.66
N LEU A 28 6.14 -6.85 0.89
CA LEU A 28 5.79 -5.48 1.29
C LEU A 28 4.95 -5.46 2.58
N CYS A 29 4.05 -6.43 2.75
CA CYS A 29 3.25 -6.61 3.94
C CYS A 29 4.11 -6.91 5.18
N LYS A 30 5.12 -7.78 5.03
CA LYS A 30 6.04 -8.15 6.11
C LYS A 30 7.03 -7.02 6.44
N ASP A 31 7.62 -6.41 5.43
CA ASP A 31 8.68 -5.40 5.56
C ASP A 31 8.14 -4.08 6.14
N TYR A 32 6.98 -3.65 5.66
CA TYR A 32 6.35 -2.39 6.07
C TYR A 32 5.26 -2.57 7.14
N GLY A 33 5.00 -3.80 7.58
CA GLY A 33 3.95 -4.09 8.58
C GLY A 33 2.54 -3.73 8.12
N VAL A 34 2.28 -3.74 6.82
CA VAL A 34 0.99 -3.37 6.22
C VAL A 34 0.18 -4.62 5.95
N SER A 35 -1.11 -4.64 6.28
CA SER A 35 -1.96 -5.78 5.90
C SER A 35 -2.06 -5.95 4.38
N ALA A 36 -1.92 -7.19 3.88
CA ALA A 36 -2.09 -7.50 2.45
C ALA A 36 -3.41 -6.96 1.88
N SER A 37 -4.50 -7.02 2.65
CA SER A 37 -5.80 -6.45 2.27
C SER A 37 -5.79 -4.94 2.09
N ALA A 38 -5.00 -4.20 2.88
CA ALA A 38 -4.84 -2.76 2.73
C ALA A 38 -4.04 -2.43 1.47
N LEU A 39 -2.92 -3.14 1.27
CA LEU A 39 -2.08 -2.99 0.08
C LEU A 39 -2.84 -3.32 -1.21
N ALA A 40 -3.62 -4.40 -1.23
CA ALA A 40 -4.46 -4.78 -2.36
C ALA A 40 -5.51 -3.70 -2.70
N LYS A 41 -6.12 -3.07 -1.68
CA LYS A 41 -7.03 -1.93 -1.88
C LYS A 41 -6.30 -0.73 -2.51
N TRP A 42 -5.08 -0.44 -2.06
CA TRP A 42 -4.28 0.66 -2.63
C TRP A 42 -3.90 0.36 -4.06
N ILE A 43 -3.35 -0.82 -4.36
CA ILE A 43 -3.02 -1.23 -5.73
C ILE A 43 -4.24 -1.08 -6.63
N LYS A 44 -5.42 -1.57 -6.22
CA LYS A 44 -6.65 -1.43 -7.02
C LYS A 44 -7.08 0.03 -7.22
N GLN A 45 -6.90 0.90 -6.23
CA GLN A 45 -7.21 2.33 -6.36
C GLN A 45 -6.22 3.07 -7.27
N TYR A 46 -4.92 2.83 -7.11
CA TYR A 46 -3.87 3.56 -7.84
C TYR A 46 -3.59 2.98 -9.23
N THR A 47 -3.88 1.69 -9.48
CA THR A 47 -3.79 1.06 -10.82
C THR A 47 -4.96 1.42 -11.74
N ARG A 48 -6.13 1.79 -11.20
CA ARG A 48 -7.31 2.14 -12.01
C ARG A 48 -7.27 3.59 -12.51
N ARG A 49 -6.16 4.00 -13.10
CA ARG A 49 -6.09 5.21 -13.95
C ARG A 49 -6.48 4.87 -15.38
#